data_AF-A0A2M7JIQ9-F1
#
_entry.id   AF-A0A2M7JIQ9-F1
#
_cell.length_a   1.000
_cell.length_b   1.000
_cell.length_c   1.000
_cell.angle_alpha   90.00
_cell.angle_beta   90.00
_cell.angle_gamma   90.00
#
_symmetry.space_group_name_H-M   'P 1'
#
loop_
_entity.id
_entity.type
_entity.pdbx_description
1 polymer ?
#
loop_
_entity_poly.entity_id
_entity_poly.type
_entity_poly.pdbx_seq_one_letter_code
_entity_poly.pdbx_strand_id
1 'polypeptide(L)'
;MTIGHGFAIGSLGVFMDYSFETGVYRPPSEGGSSSLLLRVTRNCPWNNCTFCGMYKGKRFSKRPPDEVKGDIDAIAGIARSLGAIPSDEPSIAPGKKTVESLLKEIPSLGSSIGLGMVLEWIHSGMKTAFLQDANSLIIETDELVEILLYLRKTFSSIERVTSYARARTLSKKSLEHLKAVKRAGLDRLHVGLETGDPELLKAVRKGVSHEDQVLAGTKAKEAGFQLSEYWMPGLGGKRFTKQHAENTAKALNIINPHYIRSRPFFPHPGTPLYLAVQKGEWPLLSPLEQLLELKEMIGHLQVTSKVCFDHAGNYWPGFKGRPVFKHSYEGYQFPEKKDHVLGLIEEGISVQKQIPSGPPPWLAR
;
A
#
# COMPACT_ATOMS: atom_id res chain seq x y z
N MET A 1 -1.63 -29.84 50.83
CA MET A 1 -2.95 -29.20 50.98
C MET A 1 -2.95 -27.91 50.18
N THR A 2 -3.68 -27.94 49.09
CA THR A 2 -4.01 -26.85 48.17
C THR A 2 -5.05 -25.94 48.81
N ILE A 3 -4.84 -24.61 48.83
CA ILE A 3 -5.87 -23.57 48.80
C ILE A 3 -5.15 -22.33 48.21
N GLY A 4 -5.40 -21.79 47.02
CA GLY A 4 -6.66 -21.65 46.30
C GLY A 4 -7.23 -20.24 46.54
N HIS A 5 -6.63 -19.20 45.96
CA HIS A 5 -7.26 -17.87 45.86
C HIS A 5 -7.73 -17.68 44.43
N GLY A 6 -9.00 -18.04 44.22
CA GLY A 6 -9.72 -17.80 42.98
C GLY A 6 -9.98 -16.31 42.79
N PHE A 7 -9.65 -15.81 41.61
CA PHE A 7 -10.23 -14.58 41.10
C PHE A 7 -11.69 -14.89 40.72
N ALA A 8 -12.61 -14.36 41.52
CA ALA A 8 -14.03 -14.34 41.18
C ALA A 8 -14.24 -13.38 40.01
N ILE A 9 -14.65 -13.93 38.87
CA ILE A 9 -15.07 -13.16 37.70
C ILE A 9 -16.49 -12.69 38.00
N GLY A 10 -16.59 -11.51 38.60
CA GLY A 10 -17.84 -10.82 38.86
C GLY A 10 -18.46 -10.33 37.57
N SER A 11 -19.73 -10.68 37.38
CA SER A 11 -20.66 -10.07 36.43
C SER A 11 -20.69 -8.55 36.60
N LEU A 12 -20.00 -7.84 35.73
CA LEU A 12 -20.16 -6.40 35.48
C LEU A 12 -20.12 -6.23 33.97
N GLY A 13 -21.27 -5.92 33.39
CA GLY A 13 -21.40 -5.51 32.01
C GLY A 13 -20.62 -4.22 31.80
N VAL A 14 -19.33 -4.35 31.52
CA VAL A 14 -18.59 -3.36 30.76
C VAL A 14 -19.05 -3.58 29.34
N PHE A 15 -19.89 -2.69 28.83
CA PHE A 15 -20.03 -2.54 27.38
C PHE A 15 -18.62 -2.26 26.85
N MET A 16 -17.90 -3.30 26.40
CA MET A 16 -16.68 -3.11 25.62
C MET A 16 -17.11 -2.28 24.42
N ASP A 17 -16.64 -1.04 24.35
CA ASP A 17 -16.79 -0.27 23.14
C ASP A 17 -16.00 -1.01 22.05
N TYR A 18 -16.70 -1.54 21.05
CA TYR A 18 -16.10 -2.23 19.91
C TYR A 18 -15.58 -1.19 18.90
N SER A 19 -14.74 -0.28 19.37
CA SER A 19 -14.08 0.71 18.53
C SER A 19 -12.70 0.20 18.13
N PHE A 20 -12.36 0.45 16.88
CA PHE A 20 -11.04 0.18 16.33
C PHE A 20 -10.73 1.24 15.27
N GLU A 21 -9.46 1.61 15.14
CA GLU A 21 -9.08 2.71 14.28
C GLU A 21 -8.81 2.25 12.85
N THR A 22 -9.56 2.79 11.89
CA THR A 22 -9.32 2.57 10.46
C THR A 22 -8.76 3.83 9.79
N GLY A 23 -7.80 3.62 8.89
CA GLY A 23 -7.16 4.63 8.09
C GLY A 23 -7.79 4.72 6.71
N VAL A 24 -7.47 5.78 5.97
CA VAL A 24 -8.08 6.06 4.66
C VAL A 24 -7.33 5.37 3.51
N TYR A 25 -6.01 5.24 3.61
CA TYR A 25 -5.18 4.90 2.46
C TYR A 25 -4.72 3.43 2.47
N ARG A 26 -4.87 2.77 1.31
CA ARG A 26 -4.40 1.42 1.00
C ARG A 26 -4.12 1.26 -0.50
N PRO A 27 -3.28 0.32 -0.92
CA PRO A 27 -3.10 0.01 -2.34
C PRO A 27 -4.39 -0.54 -2.97
N PRO A 28 -4.65 -0.28 -4.27
CA PRO A 28 -5.77 -0.90 -4.98
C PRO A 28 -5.79 -2.44 -4.86
N SER A 29 -4.63 -3.10 -4.91
CA SER A 29 -4.50 -4.54 -4.77
C SER A 29 -4.99 -5.10 -3.43
N GLU A 30 -4.86 -4.32 -2.35
CA GLU A 30 -5.38 -4.71 -1.03
C GLU A 30 -6.89 -4.47 -0.93
N GLY A 31 -7.41 -3.46 -1.64
CA GLY A 31 -8.85 -3.30 -1.83
C GLY A 31 -9.46 -4.47 -2.61
N GLY A 32 -8.81 -4.92 -3.69
CA GLY A 32 -9.25 -6.10 -4.43
C GLY A 32 -9.08 -7.43 -3.69
N SER A 33 -8.29 -7.46 -2.60
CA SER A 33 -8.11 -8.64 -1.74
C SER A 33 -8.97 -8.56 -0.46
N SER A 34 -9.82 -7.53 -0.33
CA SER A 34 -10.64 -7.24 0.85
C SER A 34 -9.87 -7.32 2.16
N SER A 35 -8.64 -6.81 2.19
CA SER A 35 -7.75 -6.96 3.36
C SER A 35 -8.28 -6.27 4.60
N LEU A 36 -8.13 -6.93 5.75
CA LEU A 36 -8.33 -6.29 7.05
C LEU A 36 -7.36 -5.12 7.17
N LEU A 37 -7.87 -3.94 7.48
CA LEU A 37 -7.03 -2.78 7.69
C LEU A 37 -6.74 -2.60 9.17
N LEU A 38 -5.46 -2.61 9.53
CA LEU A 38 -5.01 -2.42 10.89
C LEU A 38 -4.03 -1.26 10.94
N ARG A 39 -4.36 -0.18 11.66
CA ARG A 39 -3.42 0.92 11.84
C ARG A 39 -2.42 0.58 12.94
N VAL A 40 -1.14 0.61 12.62
CA VAL A 40 -0.05 0.48 13.62
C VAL A 40 0.72 1.79 13.78
N THR A 41 0.60 2.67 12.79
CA THR A 41 1.03 4.06 12.86
C THR A 41 -0.13 4.95 12.46
N ARG A 42 0.01 6.26 12.69
CA ARG A 42 -0.86 7.27 12.15
C ARG A 42 -0.09 8.12 11.16
N ASN A 43 -0.57 8.18 9.92
CA ASN A 43 -0.13 9.12 8.88
C ASN A 43 1.30 8.86 8.35
N CYS A 44 2.03 9.91 7.96
CA CYS A 44 3.36 9.79 7.34
C CYS A 44 4.43 10.54 8.13
N PRO A 45 5.56 9.88 8.51
CA PRO A 45 6.61 10.52 9.30
C PRO A 45 7.44 11.54 8.51
N TRP A 46 7.38 11.51 7.18
CA TRP A 46 8.09 12.46 6.33
C TRP A 46 7.20 13.61 5.89
N ASN A 47 6.01 13.30 5.37
CA ASN A 47 4.96 14.23 4.93
C ASN A 47 5.40 15.45 4.06
N ASN A 48 6.59 15.42 3.47
CA ASN A 48 7.21 16.56 2.79
C ASN A 48 7.34 16.40 1.27
N CYS A 49 6.97 15.25 0.70
CA CYS A 49 6.94 15.06 -0.75
C CYS A 49 6.08 16.16 -1.41
N THR A 50 6.55 16.73 -2.51
CA THR A 50 5.89 17.87 -3.18
C THR A 50 4.67 17.46 -4.01
N PHE A 51 4.53 16.19 -4.35
CA PHE A 51 3.42 15.64 -5.15
C PHE A 51 2.33 14.93 -4.32
N CYS A 52 2.61 14.60 -3.06
CA CYS A 52 1.73 13.75 -2.25
C CYS A 52 0.81 14.60 -1.38
N GLY A 53 -0.51 14.49 -1.58
CA GLY A 53 -1.53 15.18 -0.77
C GLY A 53 -2.02 14.39 0.45
N MET A 54 -1.68 13.10 0.56
CA MET A 54 -2.40 12.13 1.42
C MET A 54 -2.52 12.55 2.89
N TYR A 55 -1.40 12.93 3.52
CA TYR A 55 -1.38 13.20 4.96
C TYR A 55 -1.07 14.66 5.28
N LYS A 56 -1.20 15.58 4.31
CA LYS A 56 -0.88 16.99 4.52
C LYS A 56 -1.73 17.57 5.66
N GLY A 57 -1.08 18.32 6.55
CA GLY A 57 -1.71 18.86 7.76
C GLY A 57 -1.98 17.84 8.88
N LYS A 58 -1.70 16.54 8.68
CA LYS A 58 -1.83 15.50 9.73
C LYS A 58 -0.48 15.22 10.39
N ARG A 59 -0.48 15.08 11.72
CA ARG A 59 0.71 14.74 12.51
C ARG A 59 0.96 13.24 12.50
N PHE A 60 2.23 12.85 12.40
CA PHE A 60 2.62 11.45 12.54
C PHE A 60 2.64 11.03 14.02
N SER A 61 2.21 9.80 14.30
CA SER A 61 2.46 9.14 15.58
C SER A 61 2.56 7.62 15.41
N LYS A 62 3.31 6.98 16.31
CA LYS A 62 3.28 5.52 16.49
C LYS A 62 2.13 5.17 17.42
N ARG A 63 1.50 4.01 17.25
CA ARG A 63 0.50 3.48 18.21
C ARG A 63 1.19 2.52 19.18
N PRO A 64 0.94 2.60 20.50
CA PRO A 64 1.42 1.59 21.44
C PRO A 64 0.91 0.19 21.08
N PRO A 65 1.70 -0.88 21.28
CA PRO A 65 1.27 -2.24 20.97
C PRO A 65 -0.06 -2.64 21.59
N ASP A 66 -0.30 -2.28 22.86
CA ASP A 66 -1.54 -2.65 23.56
C ASP A 66 -2.78 -1.98 22.98
N GLU A 67 -2.65 -0.77 22.44
CA GLU A 67 -3.72 -0.09 21.72
C GLU A 67 -4.08 -0.85 20.43
N VAL A 68 -3.05 -1.30 19.70
CA VAL A 68 -3.24 -2.07 18.45
C VAL A 68 -3.82 -3.47 18.74
N LYS A 69 -3.41 -4.11 19.84
CA LYS A 69 -4.00 -5.39 20.27
C LYS A 69 -5.46 -5.22 20.67
N GLY A 70 -5.81 -4.11 21.32
CA GLY A 70 -7.21 -3.77 21.62
C GLY A 70 -8.08 -3.70 20.37
N ASP A 71 -7.59 -3.08 19.29
CA ASP A 71 -8.29 -3.09 17.99
C ASP A 71 -8.46 -4.53 17.46
N ILE A 72 -7.41 -5.36 17.53
CA ILE A 72 -7.45 -6.76 17.11
C ILE A 72 -8.49 -7.54 17.91
N ASP A 73 -8.59 -7.31 19.22
CA ASP A 73 -9.55 -7.97 20.11
C ASP A 73 -10.99 -7.54 19.83
N ALA A 74 -11.22 -6.25 19.58
CA ALA A 74 -12.53 -5.75 19.16
C ALA A 74 -12.96 -6.41 17.84
N ILE A 75 -12.08 -6.46 16.84
CA ILE A 75 -12.37 -7.13 15.56
C ILE A 75 -12.63 -8.63 15.79
N ALA A 76 -11.86 -9.28 16.66
CA ALA A 76 -12.03 -10.70 16.97
C ALA A 76 -13.37 -10.98 17.67
N GLY A 77 -13.83 -10.12 18.58
CA GLY A 77 -15.14 -10.28 19.21
C GLY A 77 -16.30 -10.10 18.22
N ILE A 78 -16.18 -9.22 17.23
CA ILE A 78 -17.13 -9.14 16.10
C ILE A 78 -17.12 -10.46 15.31
N ALA A 79 -15.93 -10.93 14.92
CA ALA A 79 -15.78 -12.16 14.15
C ALA A 79 -16.33 -13.39 14.91
N ARG A 80 -16.08 -13.53 16.22
CA ARG A 80 -16.66 -14.58 17.07
C ARG A 80 -18.18 -14.48 17.16
N SER A 81 -18.71 -13.27 17.37
CA SER A 81 -20.16 -13.03 17.44
C SER A 81 -20.89 -13.44 16.15
N LEU A 82 -20.22 -13.25 15.01
CA LEU A 82 -20.70 -13.66 13.69
C LEU A 82 -20.31 -15.11 13.31
N GLY A 83 -19.72 -15.88 14.24
CA GLY A 83 -19.33 -17.28 14.03
C GLY A 83 -18.26 -17.47 12.95
N ALA A 84 -17.45 -16.44 12.67
CA ALA A 84 -16.38 -16.49 11.68
C ALA A 84 -15.10 -17.14 12.21
N ILE A 85 -14.85 -17.05 13.53
CA ILE A 85 -13.75 -17.74 14.21
C ILE A 85 -14.28 -18.45 15.47
N PRO A 86 -13.62 -19.52 15.96
CA PRO A 86 -14.05 -20.25 17.15
C PRO A 86 -14.12 -19.35 18.39
N SER A 87 -15.07 -19.64 19.29
CA SER A 87 -15.13 -19.07 20.64
C SER A 87 -14.59 -20.09 21.64
N ASP A 88 -13.60 -19.69 22.44
CA ASP A 88 -13.05 -20.53 23.52
C ASP A 88 -13.99 -20.60 24.74
N GLU A 89 -15.04 -19.78 24.79
CA GLU A 89 -16.05 -19.84 25.85
C GLU A 89 -17.11 -20.92 25.57
N PRO A 90 -17.43 -21.79 26.55
CA PRO A 90 -18.60 -22.64 26.51
C PRO A 90 -19.83 -21.73 26.45
N SER A 91 -20.50 -21.69 25.29
CA SER A 91 -21.59 -20.77 24.98
C SER A 91 -22.69 -20.76 26.05
N ILE A 92 -22.90 -19.63 26.74
CA ILE A 92 -24.08 -19.41 27.61
C ILE A 92 -25.26 -18.79 26.81
N ALA A 93 -25.14 -18.57 25.50
CA ALA A 93 -26.28 -18.33 24.62
C ALA A 93 -26.02 -18.84 23.18
N PRO A 94 -27.04 -19.37 22.47
CA PRO A 94 -26.87 -20.25 21.32
C PRO A 94 -26.97 -19.48 19.98
N GLY A 95 -26.02 -19.74 19.08
CA GLY A 95 -26.15 -19.43 17.65
C GLY A 95 -25.35 -18.23 17.15
N LYS A 96 -24.87 -18.36 15.90
CA LYS A 96 -24.27 -17.28 15.10
C LYS A 96 -25.20 -16.07 15.08
N LYS A 97 -24.77 -14.92 15.59
CA LYS A 97 -25.58 -13.69 15.57
C LYS A 97 -25.69 -13.16 14.14
N THR A 98 -26.83 -12.56 13.83
CA THR A 98 -26.95 -11.72 12.64
C THR A 98 -26.28 -10.36 12.88
N VAL A 99 -25.88 -9.67 11.81
CA VAL A 99 -25.36 -8.29 11.90
C VAL A 99 -26.38 -7.37 12.56
N GLU A 100 -27.67 -7.55 12.26
CA GLU A 100 -28.75 -6.77 12.87
C GLU A 100 -28.82 -6.96 14.39
N SER A 101 -28.72 -8.21 14.87
CA SER A 101 -28.69 -8.50 16.31
C SER A 101 -27.46 -7.87 16.98
N LEU A 102 -26.30 -7.94 16.33
CA LEU A 102 -25.07 -7.34 16.84
C LEU A 102 -25.17 -5.81 16.96
N LEU A 103 -25.77 -5.15 15.96
CA LEU A 103 -26.00 -3.70 15.97
C LEU A 103 -27.02 -3.26 17.02
N LYS A 104 -28.04 -4.07 17.30
CA LYS A 104 -29.01 -3.82 18.37
C LYS A 104 -28.36 -3.87 19.75
N GLU A 105 -27.44 -4.81 19.96
CA GLU A 105 -26.71 -4.95 21.23
C GLU A 105 -25.60 -3.92 21.40
N ILE A 106 -24.93 -3.54 20.30
CA ILE A 106 -23.81 -2.60 20.29
C ILE A 106 -24.11 -1.48 19.28
N PRO A 107 -24.94 -0.48 19.64
CA PRO A 107 -25.30 0.60 18.72
C PRO A 107 -24.09 1.41 18.22
N SER A 108 -23.00 1.50 19.00
CA SER A 108 -21.77 2.21 18.59
C SER A 108 -21.08 1.56 17.38
N LEU A 109 -21.31 0.27 17.11
CA LEU A 109 -20.83 -0.37 15.89
C LEU A 109 -21.49 0.21 14.63
N GLY A 110 -22.74 0.68 14.73
CA GLY A 110 -23.46 1.28 13.61
C GLY A 110 -22.83 2.58 13.11
N SER A 111 -22.06 3.29 13.95
CA SER A 111 -21.29 4.48 13.58
C SER A 111 -19.81 4.20 13.32
N SER A 112 -19.35 2.95 13.51
CA SER A 112 -17.98 2.56 13.22
C SER A 112 -17.73 2.56 11.72
N ILE A 113 -16.84 3.44 11.26
CA ILE A 113 -16.35 3.50 9.88
C ILE A 113 -15.72 2.15 9.47
N GLY A 114 -15.22 1.38 10.43
CA GLY A 114 -14.53 0.11 10.19
C GLY A 114 -15.43 -1.12 10.08
N LEU A 115 -16.69 -1.08 10.54
CA LEU A 115 -17.53 -2.28 10.57
C LEU A 115 -17.75 -2.88 9.17
N GLY A 116 -18.05 -2.04 8.18
CA GLY A 116 -18.26 -2.51 6.80
C GLY A 116 -17.04 -3.24 6.23
N MET A 117 -15.84 -2.74 6.54
CA MET A 117 -14.59 -3.41 6.16
C MET A 117 -14.45 -4.78 6.85
N VAL A 118 -14.75 -4.89 8.14
CA VAL A 118 -14.67 -6.18 8.86
C VAL A 118 -15.65 -7.19 8.27
N LEU A 119 -16.88 -6.76 7.96
CA LEU A 119 -17.89 -7.64 7.35
C LEU A 119 -17.46 -8.12 5.96
N GLU A 120 -16.91 -7.23 5.13
CA GLU A 120 -16.37 -7.57 3.81
C GLU A 120 -15.20 -8.55 3.94
N TRP A 121 -14.27 -8.29 4.86
CA TRP A 121 -13.12 -9.16 5.13
C TRP A 121 -13.54 -10.56 5.59
N ILE A 122 -14.52 -10.65 6.50
CA ILE A 122 -15.12 -11.93 6.93
C ILE A 122 -15.72 -12.66 5.73
N HIS A 123 -16.52 -11.98 4.92
CA HIS A 123 -17.17 -12.58 3.75
C HIS A 123 -16.14 -13.07 2.70
N SER A 124 -15.00 -12.39 2.59
CA SER A 124 -13.89 -12.76 1.70
C SER A 124 -13.00 -13.90 2.22
N GLY A 125 -13.30 -14.47 3.39
CA GLY A 125 -12.57 -15.60 3.96
C GLY A 125 -11.37 -15.23 4.83
N MET A 126 -11.23 -13.95 5.22
CA MET A 126 -10.28 -13.47 6.22
C MET A 126 -8.79 -13.76 5.93
N LYS A 127 -8.40 -13.85 4.66
CA LYS A 127 -7.08 -14.35 4.25
C LYS A 127 -5.96 -13.32 4.30
N THR A 128 -6.29 -12.03 4.28
CA THR A 128 -5.29 -10.97 4.11
C THR A 128 -5.48 -9.82 5.10
N ALA A 129 -4.38 -9.25 5.56
CA ALA A 129 -4.37 -8.04 6.37
C ALA A 129 -3.34 -7.04 5.86
N PHE A 130 -3.61 -5.76 6.08
CA PHE A 130 -2.79 -4.64 5.66
C PHE A 130 -2.53 -3.71 6.84
N LEU A 131 -1.25 -3.60 7.23
CA LEU A 131 -0.80 -2.62 8.22
C LEU A 131 -0.79 -1.24 7.56
N GLN A 132 -1.79 -0.45 7.92
CA GLN A 132 -2.12 0.83 7.30
C GLN A 132 -1.14 1.95 7.64
N ASP A 133 -1.31 3.03 6.88
CA ASP A 133 -0.51 4.23 6.87
C ASP A 133 0.90 4.05 6.30
N ALA A 134 1.68 5.12 6.29
CA ALA A 134 2.74 5.28 5.29
C ALA A 134 4.01 4.47 5.58
N ASN A 135 4.22 3.98 6.80
CA ASN A 135 5.52 3.44 7.19
C ASN A 135 5.53 2.59 8.47
N SER A 136 4.89 1.42 8.48
CA SER A 136 4.82 0.56 9.69
C SER A 136 6.18 0.13 10.22
N LEU A 137 7.19 -0.02 9.35
CA LEU A 137 8.54 -0.40 9.73
C LEU A 137 9.29 0.66 10.57
N ILE A 138 8.71 1.84 10.80
CA ILE A 138 9.29 2.84 11.72
C ILE A 138 9.05 2.50 13.19
N ILE A 139 8.13 1.58 13.48
CA ILE A 139 7.92 1.05 14.83
C ILE A 139 9.17 0.28 15.27
N GLU A 140 9.41 0.23 16.57
CA GLU A 140 10.51 -0.57 17.10
C GLU A 140 10.29 -2.04 16.73
N THR A 141 11.39 -2.73 16.46
CA THR A 141 11.33 -4.07 15.86
C THR A 141 10.54 -5.04 16.74
N ASP A 142 10.80 -5.04 18.04
CA ASP A 142 10.19 -5.97 18.98
C ASP A 142 8.70 -5.70 19.17
N GLU A 143 8.30 -4.42 19.23
CA GLU A 143 6.89 -3.99 19.27
C GLU A 143 6.13 -4.44 18.02
N LEU A 144 6.71 -4.27 16.82
CA LEU A 144 6.08 -4.69 15.58
C LEU A 144 5.99 -6.21 15.48
N VAL A 145 7.02 -6.93 15.92
CA VAL A 145 7.02 -8.40 16.01
C VAL A 145 5.90 -8.88 16.92
N GLU A 146 5.76 -8.27 18.10
CA GLU A 146 4.70 -8.59 19.05
C GLU A 146 3.31 -8.41 18.45
N ILE A 147 3.05 -7.27 17.78
CA ILE A 147 1.78 -7.00 17.09
C ILE A 147 1.49 -8.06 16.02
N LEU A 148 2.49 -8.41 15.19
CA LEU A 148 2.33 -9.38 14.12
C LEU A 148 2.03 -10.78 14.64
N LEU A 149 2.74 -11.22 15.69
CA LEU A 149 2.50 -12.50 16.34
C LEU A 149 1.10 -12.55 16.96
N TYR A 150 0.67 -11.46 17.61
CA TYR A 150 -0.68 -11.35 18.16
C TYR A 150 -1.74 -11.45 17.06
N LEU A 151 -1.59 -10.69 15.97
CA LEU A 151 -2.50 -10.72 14.82
C LEU A 151 -2.63 -12.12 14.23
N ARG A 152 -1.51 -12.81 14.00
CA ARG A 152 -1.48 -14.17 13.43
C ARG A 152 -2.06 -15.22 14.38
N LYS A 153 -1.83 -15.06 15.68
CA LYS A 153 -2.41 -15.93 16.70
C LYS A 153 -3.93 -15.78 16.76
N THR A 154 -4.43 -14.54 16.73
CA THR A 154 -5.86 -14.25 16.81
C THR A 154 -6.61 -14.66 15.55
N PHE A 155 -6.00 -14.46 14.38
CA PHE A 155 -6.58 -14.83 13.09
C PHE A 155 -5.65 -15.76 12.30
N SER A 156 -5.68 -17.05 12.66
CA SER A 156 -4.88 -18.10 12.01
C SER A 156 -5.22 -18.32 10.53
N SER A 157 -6.37 -17.80 10.06
CA SER A 157 -6.78 -17.81 8.65
C SER A 157 -5.99 -16.83 7.78
N ILE A 158 -5.31 -15.82 8.37
CA ILE A 158 -4.52 -14.86 7.62
C ILE A 158 -3.33 -15.60 7.01
N GLU A 159 -3.22 -15.52 5.69
CA GLU A 159 -2.13 -16.07 4.89
C GLU A 159 -1.11 -14.98 4.56
N ARG A 160 -1.56 -13.74 4.36
CA ARG A 160 -0.69 -12.63 3.97
C ARG A 160 -0.92 -11.36 4.79
N VAL A 161 0.15 -10.82 5.36
CA VAL A 161 0.18 -9.46 5.93
C VAL A 161 1.04 -8.56 5.05
N THR A 162 0.52 -7.39 4.73
CA THR A 162 1.17 -6.42 3.84
C THR A 162 1.32 -5.07 4.53
N SER A 163 2.33 -4.28 4.18
CA SER A 163 2.40 -2.89 4.64
C SER A 163 3.05 -1.95 3.63
N TYR A 164 2.76 -0.66 3.75
CA TYR A 164 3.63 0.35 3.17
C TYR A 164 4.93 0.50 3.99
N ALA A 165 6.01 0.78 3.29
CA ALA A 165 7.28 1.14 3.91
C ALA A 165 7.95 2.29 3.15
N ARG A 166 8.67 3.14 3.90
CA ARG A 166 9.58 4.12 3.32
C ARG A 166 10.94 3.51 3.13
N ALA A 167 11.52 3.70 1.94
CA ALA A 167 12.89 3.31 1.65
C ALA A 167 13.90 3.86 2.67
N ARG A 168 13.75 5.12 3.12
CA ARG A 168 14.61 5.70 4.17
C ARG A 168 14.61 4.91 5.50
N THR A 169 13.49 4.28 5.86
CA THR A 169 13.39 3.46 7.07
C THR A 169 13.99 2.07 6.82
N LEU A 170 13.71 1.49 5.66
CA LEU A 170 14.28 0.21 5.23
C LEU A 170 15.81 0.26 5.12
N SER A 171 16.37 1.31 4.52
CA SER A 171 17.81 1.45 4.33
C SER A 171 18.54 1.48 5.68
N LYS A 172 17.97 2.18 6.67
CA LYS A 172 18.52 2.32 8.02
C LYS A 172 18.30 1.12 8.94
N LYS A 173 17.17 0.41 8.86
CA LYS A 173 16.89 -0.73 9.76
C LYS A 173 17.81 -1.90 9.41
N SER A 174 18.44 -2.56 10.40
CA SER A 174 19.38 -3.67 10.13
C SER A 174 18.70 -4.84 9.39
N LEU A 175 19.47 -5.60 8.63
CA LEU A 175 18.95 -6.77 7.92
C LEU A 175 18.35 -7.81 8.88
N GLU A 176 18.98 -8.04 10.03
CA GLU A 176 18.47 -8.99 11.02
C GLU A 176 17.14 -8.55 11.63
N HIS A 177 16.95 -7.25 11.88
CA HIS A 177 15.64 -6.73 12.30
C HIS A 177 14.58 -6.91 11.21
N LEU A 178 14.94 -6.70 9.94
CA LEU A 178 14.03 -6.93 8.82
C LEU A 178 13.63 -8.41 8.70
N LYS A 179 14.59 -9.34 8.84
CA LYS A 179 14.32 -10.78 8.87
C LYS A 179 13.45 -11.16 10.08
N ALA A 180 13.65 -10.56 11.24
CA ALA A 180 12.81 -10.79 12.42
C ALA A 180 11.35 -10.40 12.15
N VAL A 181 11.11 -9.22 11.56
CA VAL A 181 9.78 -8.76 11.17
C VAL A 181 9.15 -9.68 10.10
N LYS A 182 9.93 -10.14 9.12
CA LYS A 182 9.45 -11.12 8.13
C LYS A 182 9.03 -12.44 8.80
N ARG A 183 9.87 -12.99 9.69
CA ARG A 183 9.56 -14.24 10.43
C ARG A 183 8.33 -14.11 11.32
N ALA A 184 8.09 -12.94 11.91
CA ALA A 184 6.92 -12.67 12.73
C ALA A 184 5.61 -12.61 11.90
N GLY A 185 5.71 -12.53 10.57
CA GLY A 185 4.57 -12.70 9.67
C GLY A 185 4.21 -11.48 8.84
N LEU A 186 5.09 -10.48 8.69
CA LEU A 186 4.92 -9.45 7.65
C LEU A 186 5.47 -9.97 6.31
N ASP A 187 4.61 -10.14 5.31
CA ASP A 187 5.01 -10.85 4.09
C ASP A 187 5.42 -9.95 2.94
N ARG A 188 4.68 -8.86 2.75
CA ARG A 188 4.79 -8.02 1.57
C ARG A 188 5.00 -6.56 1.96
N LEU A 189 5.87 -5.90 1.22
CA LEU A 189 6.10 -4.46 1.34
C LEU A 189 5.74 -3.75 0.04
N HIS A 190 4.97 -2.68 0.16
CA HIS A 190 4.79 -1.69 -0.89
C HIS A 190 5.69 -0.48 -0.59
N VAL A 191 6.62 -0.19 -1.50
CA VAL A 191 7.61 0.88 -1.34
C VAL A 191 7.44 1.87 -2.49
N GLY A 192 7.42 3.15 -2.14
CA GLY A 192 7.38 4.23 -3.13
C GLY A 192 8.78 4.59 -3.58
N LEU A 193 9.25 3.99 -4.68
CA LEU A 193 10.45 4.43 -5.42
C LEU A 193 10.17 5.81 -6.04
N GLU A 194 9.04 5.92 -6.74
CA GLU A 194 8.53 7.05 -7.54
C GLU A 194 9.43 7.42 -8.71
N THR A 195 10.72 7.60 -8.45
CA THR A 195 11.79 7.84 -9.41
C THR A 195 13.12 7.29 -8.86
N GLY A 196 13.93 6.72 -9.75
CA GLY A 196 15.33 6.40 -9.46
C GLY A 196 16.27 7.58 -9.76
N ASP A 197 15.79 8.72 -10.25
CA ASP A 197 16.67 9.84 -10.61
C ASP A 197 17.07 10.69 -9.39
N PRO A 198 18.37 10.87 -9.09
CA PRO A 198 18.84 11.61 -7.92
C PRO A 198 18.41 13.08 -7.87
N GLU A 199 18.38 13.76 -9.02
CA GLU A 199 17.98 15.17 -9.09
C GLU A 199 16.48 15.32 -8.87
N LEU A 200 15.69 14.47 -9.52
CA LEU A 200 14.24 14.47 -9.37
C LEU A 200 13.83 14.11 -7.93
N LEU A 201 14.49 13.14 -7.27
CA LEU A 201 14.26 12.81 -5.86
C LEU A 201 14.43 14.03 -4.94
N LYS A 202 15.45 14.86 -5.19
CA LYS A 202 15.69 16.12 -4.48
C LYS A 202 14.61 17.14 -4.81
N ALA A 203 14.30 17.33 -6.09
CA ALA A 203 13.30 18.29 -6.57
C ALA A 203 11.92 18.01 -5.97
N VAL A 204 11.52 16.74 -5.87
CA VAL A 204 10.23 16.34 -5.28
C VAL A 204 10.25 16.18 -3.76
N ARG A 205 11.39 16.45 -3.13
CA ARG A 205 11.61 16.33 -1.68
C ARG A 205 11.19 14.95 -1.16
N LYS A 206 11.65 13.86 -1.80
CA LYS A 206 11.28 12.50 -1.36
C LYS A 206 11.89 12.15 0.00
N GLY A 207 12.99 12.81 0.38
CA GLY A 207 13.68 12.61 1.66
C GLY A 207 14.49 11.32 1.70
N VAL A 208 15.03 10.91 0.55
CA VAL A 208 15.80 9.68 0.34
C VAL A 208 16.73 9.89 -0.85
N SER A 209 17.92 9.29 -0.82
CA SER A 209 18.87 9.28 -1.95
C SER A 209 18.56 8.13 -2.93
N HIS A 210 19.21 8.13 -4.09
CA HIS A 210 19.13 7.01 -5.03
C HIS A 210 19.71 5.74 -4.39
N GLU A 211 20.84 5.88 -3.72
CA GLU A 211 21.57 4.80 -3.06
C GLU A 211 20.73 4.20 -1.92
N ASP A 212 20.04 5.06 -1.15
CA ASP A 212 19.09 4.62 -0.12
C ASP A 212 17.93 3.81 -0.73
N GLN A 213 17.41 4.19 -1.91
CA GLN A 213 16.31 3.48 -2.58
C GLN A 213 16.78 2.08 -3.00
N VAL A 214 17.93 1.99 -3.65
CA VAL A 214 18.52 0.71 -4.07
C VAL A 214 18.81 -0.17 -2.86
N LEU A 215 19.49 0.37 -1.84
CA LEU A 215 19.79 -0.36 -0.61
C LEU A 215 18.53 -0.86 0.10
N ALA A 216 17.49 -0.02 0.19
CA ALA A 216 16.22 -0.40 0.80
C ALA A 216 15.55 -1.56 0.07
N GLY A 217 15.46 -1.49 -1.27
CA GLY A 217 14.85 -2.53 -2.08
C GLY A 217 15.62 -3.85 -2.01
N THR A 218 16.95 -3.79 -2.15
CA THR A 218 17.82 -4.98 -2.03
C THR A 218 17.71 -5.62 -0.65
N LYS A 219 17.75 -4.83 0.44
CA LYS A 219 17.58 -5.36 1.81
C LYS A 219 16.20 -5.96 2.05
N ALA A 220 15.15 -5.37 1.49
CA ALA A 220 13.81 -5.93 1.60
C ALA A 220 13.71 -7.30 0.90
N LYS A 221 14.33 -7.44 -0.29
CA LYS A 221 14.41 -8.72 -1.01
C LYS A 221 15.24 -9.74 -0.23
N GLU A 222 16.41 -9.35 0.27
CA GLU A 222 17.31 -10.22 1.05
C GLU A 222 16.69 -10.69 2.37
N ALA A 223 15.89 -9.84 3.02
CA ALA A 223 15.14 -10.21 4.22
C ALA A 223 13.99 -11.20 3.94
N GLY A 224 13.67 -11.47 2.67
CA GLY A 224 12.64 -12.42 2.26
C GLY A 224 11.25 -11.82 2.08
N PHE A 225 11.11 -10.50 2.00
CA PHE A 225 9.81 -9.87 1.73
C PHE A 225 9.43 -10.00 0.25
N GLN A 226 8.13 -10.18 -0.01
CA GLN A 226 7.57 -9.89 -1.31
C GLN A 226 7.56 -8.37 -1.53
N LEU A 227 8.52 -7.86 -2.28
CA LEU A 227 8.65 -6.44 -2.57
C LEU A 227 7.84 -5.99 -3.79
N SER A 228 7.08 -4.91 -3.62
CA SER A 228 6.43 -4.16 -4.70
C SER A 228 6.92 -2.71 -4.69
N GLU A 229 7.60 -2.31 -5.75
CA GLU A 229 8.06 -0.93 -5.97
C GLU A 229 7.05 -0.16 -6.82
N TYR A 230 6.76 1.09 -6.47
CA TYR A 230 5.92 1.99 -7.26
C TYR A 230 6.79 3.00 -7.99
N TRP A 231 6.54 3.19 -9.28
CA TRP A 231 7.17 4.26 -10.06
C TRP A 231 6.10 5.19 -10.65
N MET A 232 6.44 6.46 -10.84
CA MET A 232 5.51 7.49 -11.27
C MET A 232 5.87 8.07 -12.65
N PRO A 233 5.37 7.48 -13.75
CA PRO A 233 5.48 8.08 -15.08
C PRO A 233 5.03 9.54 -15.09
N GLY A 234 5.78 10.42 -15.74
CA GLY A 234 5.48 11.84 -15.89
C GLY A 234 5.84 12.71 -14.69
N LEU A 235 6.32 12.15 -13.57
CA LEU A 235 6.67 12.92 -12.37
C LEU A 235 7.70 14.01 -12.66
N GLY A 236 8.67 13.70 -13.51
CA GLY A 236 9.74 14.61 -13.91
C GLY A 236 9.32 15.78 -14.80
N GLY A 237 8.09 15.76 -15.33
CA GLY A 237 7.69 16.67 -16.40
C GLY A 237 8.66 16.62 -17.59
N LYS A 238 8.60 17.64 -18.46
CA LYS A 238 9.48 17.72 -19.64
C LYS A 238 10.96 17.83 -19.29
N ARG A 239 11.26 18.39 -18.10
CA ARG A 239 12.63 18.68 -17.67
C ARG A 239 13.44 17.41 -17.38
N PHE A 240 12.84 16.43 -16.70
CA PHE A 240 13.59 15.28 -16.18
C PHE A 240 13.26 13.97 -16.88
N THR A 241 12.42 13.96 -17.93
CA THR A 241 11.82 12.73 -18.44
C THR A 241 12.83 11.66 -18.88
N LYS A 242 13.87 12.05 -19.62
CA LYS A 242 14.90 11.11 -20.10
C LYS A 242 15.67 10.46 -18.95
N GLN A 243 16.26 11.28 -18.06
CA GLN A 243 17.00 10.76 -16.91
C GLN A 243 16.10 10.03 -15.90
N HIS A 244 14.83 10.44 -15.76
CA HIS A 244 13.84 9.73 -14.96
C HIS A 244 13.65 8.30 -15.46
N ALA A 245 13.41 8.10 -16.76
CA ALA A 245 13.26 6.79 -17.35
C ALA A 245 14.49 5.91 -17.15
N GLU A 246 15.67 6.41 -17.55
CA GLU A 246 16.93 5.67 -17.49
C GLU A 246 17.33 5.30 -16.05
N ASN A 247 17.33 6.27 -15.13
CA ASN A 247 17.81 6.06 -13.76
C ASN A 247 16.82 5.24 -12.92
N THR A 248 15.52 5.33 -13.22
CA THR A 248 14.52 4.44 -12.60
C THR A 248 14.71 2.99 -13.05
N ALA A 249 14.93 2.76 -14.35
CA ALA A 249 15.22 1.41 -14.84
C ALA A 249 16.50 0.84 -14.24
N LYS A 250 17.59 1.64 -14.14
CA LYS A 250 18.83 1.23 -13.46
C LYS A 250 18.59 0.80 -12.01
N ALA A 251 17.87 1.61 -11.23
CA ALA A 251 17.54 1.26 -9.84
C ALA A 251 16.74 -0.05 -9.75
N LEU A 252 15.73 -0.21 -10.60
CA LEU A 252 14.86 -1.39 -10.60
C LEU A 252 15.58 -2.66 -11.08
N ASN A 253 16.52 -2.54 -12.01
CA ASN A 253 17.36 -3.67 -12.45
C ASN A 253 18.23 -4.19 -11.30
N ILE A 254 18.73 -3.30 -10.44
CA ILE A 254 19.51 -3.69 -9.26
C ILE A 254 18.60 -4.29 -8.17
N ILE A 255 17.46 -3.66 -7.89
CA ILE A 255 16.52 -4.11 -6.85
C ILE A 255 15.84 -5.44 -7.24
N ASN A 256 15.46 -5.58 -8.51
CA ASN A 256 14.67 -6.68 -9.08
C ASN A 256 13.49 -7.09 -8.16
N PRO A 257 12.53 -6.18 -7.92
CA PRO A 257 11.41 -6.43 -7.01
C PRO A 257 10.47 -7.51 -7.58
N HIS A 258 9.55 -8.02 -6.77
CA HIS A 258 8.56 -8.98 -7.28
C HIS A 258 7.53 -8.29 -8.19
N TYR A 259 7.16 -7.05 -7.83
CA TYR A 259 6.25 -6.22 -8.60
C TYR A 259 6.83 -4.83 -8.85
N ILE A 260 6.65 -4.31 -10.05
CA ILE A 260 6.92 -2.92 -10.43
C ILE A 260 5.60 -2.32 -10.87
N ARG A 261 5.06 -1.36 -10.12
CA ARG A 261 3.72 -0.82 -10.36
C ARG A 261 3.76 0.61 -10.87
N SER A 262 3.13 0.82 -12.02
CA SER A 262 2.95 2.14 -12.62
C SER A 262 1.89 2.93 -11.86
N ARG A 263 2.26 4.11 -11.36
CA ARG A 263 1.39 5.10 -10.73
C ARG A 263 1.60 6.45 -11.42
N PRO A 264 1.06 6.67 -12.63
CA PRO A 264 1.31 7.90 -13.38
C PRO A 264 1.07 9.15 -12.52
N PHE A 265 1.87 10.18 -12.72
CA PHE A 265 1.80 11.39 -11.91
C PHE A 265 0.58 12.23 -12.28
N PHE A 266 -0.18 12.61 -11.25
CA PHE A 266 -1.26 13.58 -11.33
C PHE A 266 -0.96 14.71 -10.35
N PRO A 267 -0.96 15.98 -10.79
CA PRO A 267 -0.77 17.09 -9.87
C PRO A 267 -1.99 17.19 -8.96
N HIS A 268 -1.81 16.87 -7.68
CA HIS A 268 -2.89 16.90 -6.70
C HIS A 268 -3.09 18.32 -6.15
N PRO A 269 -4.33 18.87 -6.17
CA PRO A 269 -4.63 20.16 -5.56
C PRO A 269 -4.13 20.26 -4.12
N GLY A 270 -3.61 21.43 -3.75
CA GLY A 270 -3.04 21.68 -2.42
C GLY A 270 -1.61 21.16 -2.23
N THR A 271 -0.96 20.62 -3.27
CA THR A 271 0.45 20.19 -3.21
C THR A 271 1.40 21.23 -3.83
N PRO A 272 2.65 21.35 -3.36
CA PRO A 272 3.62 22.28 -3.95
C PRO A 272 3.84 22.05 -5.45
N LEU A 273 3.85 20.79 -5.91
CA LEU A 273 4.07 20.48 -7.32
C LEU A 273 2.86 20.87 -8.18
N TYR A 274 1.63 20.75 -7.65
CA TYR A 274 0.45 21.28 -8.32
C TYR A 274 0.53 22.79 -8.53
N LEU A 275 0.99 23.55 -7.52
CA LEU A 275 1.18 25.00 -7.64
C LEU A 275 2.25 25.36 -8.68
N ALA A 276 3.35 24.60 -8.73
CA ALA A 276 4.39 24.79 -9.74
C ALA A 276 3.88 24.50 -11.17
N VAL A 277 3.04 23.47 -11.34
CA VAL A 277 2.38 23.17 -12.62
C VAL A 277 1.46 24.33 -13.03
N GLN A 278 0.63 24.83 -12.11
CA GLN A 278 -0.30 25.96 -12.37
C GLN A 278 0.44 27.24 -12.81
N LYS A 279 1.65 27.46 -12.29
CA LYS A 279 2.51 28.60 -12.67
C LYS A 279 3.34 28.36 -13.95
N GLY A 280 3.28 27.18 -14.54
CA GLY A 280 4.11 26.80 -15.70
C GLY A 280 5.57 26.48 -15.36
N GLU A 281 5.93 26.45 -14.08
CA GLU A 281 7.30 26.16 -13.59
C GLU A 281 7.64 24.66 -13.67
N TRP A 282 6.62 23.80 -13.77
CA TRP A 282 6.76 22.35 -13.92
C TRP A 282 5.95 21.85 -15.12
N PRO A 283 6.44 22.02 -16.36
CA PRO A 283 5.71 21.64 -17.56
C PRO A 283 5.47 20.13 -17.59
N LEU A 284 4.19 19.73 -17.62
CA LEU A 284 3.80 18.33 -17.67
C LEU A 284 4.12 17.70 -19.03
N LEU A 285 4.29 16.38 -19.00
CA LEU A 285 4.26 15.58 -20.22
C LEU A 285 2.81 15.48 -20.73
N SER A 286 2.66 15.59 -22.04
CA SER A 286 1.45 15.16 -22.75
C SER A 286 1.29 13.63 -22.65
N PRO A 287 0.09 13.08 -22.93
CA PRO A 287 -0.11 11.62 -22.95
C PRO A 287 0.88 10.89 -23.88
N LEU A 288 1.22 11.48 -25.03
CA LEU A 288 2.19 10.93 -25.98
C LEU A 288 3.60 10.91 -25.37
N GLU A 289 4.03 12.01 -24.75
CA GLU A 289 5.33 12.10 -24.10
C GLU A 289 5.45 11.12 -22.91
N GLN A 290 4.37 10.88 -22.16
CA GLN A 290 4.36 9.85 -21.12
C GLN A 290 4.54 8.44 -21.70
N LEU A 291 3.89 8.12 -22.83
CA LEU A 291 4.10 6.82 -23.50
C LEU A 291 5.53 6.66 -24.03
N LEU A 292 6.16 7.74 -24.50
CA LEU A 292 7.57 7.73 -24.92
C LEU A 292 8.50 7.51 -23.72
N GLU A 293 8.24 8.15 -22.58
CA GLU A 293 8.97 7.91 -21.35
C GLU A 293 8.81 6.47 -20.84
N LEU A 294 7.59 5.93 -20.90
CA LEU A 294 7.32 4.52 -20.61
C LEU A 294 8.13 3.59 -21.52
N LYS A 295 8.14 3.86 -22.84
CA LYS A 295 8.91 3.09 -23.81
C LYS A 295 10.38 3.05 -23.43
N GLU A 296 10.96 4.20 -23.11
CA GLU A 296 12.36 4.32 -22.70
C GLU A 296 12.64 3.51 -21.43
N MET A 297 11.85 3.73 -20.37
CA MET A 297 12.03 3.06 -19.09
C MET A 297 11.88 1.53 -19.23
N ILE A 298 10.81 1.05 -19.87
CA ILE A 298 10.57 -0.38 -20.09
C ILE A 298 11.65 -0.97 -20.99
N GLY A 299 12.13 -0.23 -22.00
CA GLY A 299 13.22 -0.65 -22.88
C GLY A 299 14.50 -0.99 -22.12
N HIS A 300 14.84 -0.18 -21.10
CA HIS A 300 16.00 -0.39 -20.24
C HIS A 300 15.80 -1.45 -19.14
N LEU A 301 14.57 -1.87 -18.83
CA LEU A 301 14.30 -2.84 -17.77
C LEU A 301 14.81 -4.24 -18.11
N GLN A 302 15.57 -4.84 -17.21
CA GLN A 302 16.12 -6.18 -17.25
C GLN A 302 15.85 -6.83 -15.88
N VAL A 303 14.63 -7.35 -15.72
CA VAL A 303 14.11 -7.84 -14.43
C VAL A 303 13.31 -9.12 -14.63
N THR A 304 13.09 -9.83 -13.52
CA THR A 304 12.18 -10.99 -13.46
C THR A 304 10.85 -10.63 -12.78
N SER A 305 10.56 -9.34 -12.70
CA SER A 305 9.39 -8.78 -12.00
C SER A 305 8.10 -8.97 -12.79
N LYS A 306 6.96 -8.85 -12.09
CA LYS A 306 5.68 -8.53 -12.71
C LYS A 306 5.54 -7.01 -12.84
N VAL A 307 5.42 -6.51 -14.07
CA VAL A 307 5.19 -5.08 -14.34
C VAL A 307 3.68 -4.82 -14.42
N CYS A 308 3.15 -3.99 -13.52
CA CYS A 308 1.72 -3.78 -13.32
C CYS A 308 1.27 -2.38 -13.72
N PHE A 309 0.15 -2.31 -14.43
CA PHE A 309 -0.56 -1.07 -14.80
C PHE A 309 -1.97 -1.08 -14.18
N ASP A 310 -2.06 -1.52 -12.93
CA ASP A 310 -3.28 -1.83 -12.17
C ASP A 310 -4.03 -0.62 -11.60
N HIS A 311 -3.47 0.58 -11.76
CA HIS A 311 -4.12 1.81 -11.30
C HIS A 311 -4.89 2.47 -12.46
N ALA A 312 -6.07 3.01 -12.17
CA ALA A 312 -6.92 3.71 -13.14
C ALA A 312 -6.21 4.88 -13.86
N GLY A 313 -5.16 5.42 -13.23
CA GLY A 313 -4.29 6.42 -13.84
C GLY A 313 -3.47 5.91 -15.03
N ASN A 314 -3.47 4.62 -15.36
CA ASN A 314 -2.89 4.07 -16.59
C ASN A 314 -3.94 4.09 -17.72
N TYR A 315 -4.27 5.31 -18.15
CA TYR A 315 -5.43 5.67 -18.95
C TYR A 315 -5.24 5.64 -20.47
N TRP A 316 -4.00 5.48 -20.96
CA TRP A 316 -3.70 5.69 -22.38
C TRP A 316 -4.56 4.80 -23.28
N PRO A 317 -5.14 5.35 -24.37
CA PRO A 317 -6.02 4.61 -25.26
C PRO A 317 -5.23 3.77 -26.27
N GLY A 318 -5.66 2.53 -26.43
CA GLY A 318 -5.29 1.63 -27.53
C GLY A 318 -6.37 1.64 -28.61
N PHE A 319 -6.26 0.71 -29.56
CA PHE A 319 -7.20 0.62 -30.68
C PHE A 319 -8.64 0.45 -30.20
N LYS A 320 -9.58 1.10 -30.89
CA LYS A 320 -11.01 1.09 -30.54
C LYS A 320 -11.32 1.66 -29.14
N GLY A 321 -10.42 2.48 -28.58
CA GLY A 321 -10.66 3.21 -27.33
C GLY A 321 -10.51 2.37 -26.05
N ARG A 322 -10.05 1.11 -26.14
CA ARG A 322 -9.72 0.31 -24.96
C ARG A 322 -8.49 0.87 -24.23
N PRO A 323 -8.27 0.59 -22.94
CA PRO A 323 -6.96 0.85 -22.32
C PRO A 323 -5.84 0.07 -23.02
N VAL A 324 -4.68 0.71 -23.21
CA VAL A 324 -3.48 0.05 -23.76
C VAL A 324 -3.09 -1.16 -22.92
N PHE A 325 -2.99 -0.96 -21.60
CA PHE A 325 -2.58 -1.99 -20.65
C PHE A 325 -3.77 -2.60 -19.91
N LYS A 326 -3.67 -3.88 -19.56
CA LYS A 326 -4.60 -4.54 -18.66
C LYS A 326 -4.40 -4.01 -17.23
N HIS A 327 -5.49 -3.57 -16.59
CA HIS A 327 -5.48 -3.15 -15.18
C HIS A 327 -5.55 -4.35 -14.22
N SER A 328 -4.61 -5.30 -14.39
CA SER A 328 -4.49 -6.51 -13.55
C SER A 328 -3.46 -6.31 -12.44
N TYR A 329 -3.78 -6.75 -11.22
CA TYR A 329 -2.84 -6.72 -10.08
C TYR A 329 -1.60 -7.62 -10.26
N GLU A 330 -1.68 -8.60 -11.16
CA GLU A 330 -0.57 -9.51 -11.50
C GLU A 330 0.26 -9.04 -12.69
N GLY A 331 -0.15 -7.97 -13.38
CA GLY A 331 0.62 -7.34 -14.44
C GLY A 331 1.10 -8.30 -15.56
N TYR A 332 2.29 -8.01 -16.07
CA TYR A 332 2.97 -8.74 -17.14
C TYR A 332 4.28 -9.31 -16.59
N GLN A 333 4.47 -10.63 -16.69
CA GLN A 333 5.67 -11.30 -16.22
C GLN A 333 6.86 -11.01 -17.16
N PHE A 334 7.94 -10.45 -16.62
CA PHE A 334 9.18 -10.20 -17.36
C PHE A 334 10.20 -11.32 -17.07
N PRO A 335 11.08 -11.65 -18.04
CA PRO A 335 11.26 -11.00 -19.34
C PRO A 335 10.25 -11.41 -20.43
N GLU A 336 9.46 -12.47 -20.22
CA GLU A 336 8.67 -13.15 -21.26
C GLU A 336 7.62 -12.26 -21.93
N LYS A 337 7.09 -11.26 -21.21
CA LYS A 337 6.09 -10.32 -21.71
C LYS A 337 6.67 -8.93 -21.98
N LYS A 338 7.99 -8.72 -21.93
CA LYS A 338 8.60 -7.40 -22.17
C LYS A 338 8.30 -6.88 -23.57
N ASP A 339 8.56 -7.66 -24.60
CA ASP A 339 8.33 -7.25 -26.00
C ASP A 339 6.84 -7.03 -26.27
N HIS A 340 5.97 -7.82 -25.63
CA HIS A 340 4.53 -7.59 -25.68
C HIS A 340 4.14 -6.24 -25.08
N VAL A 341 4.68 -5.88 -23.91
CA VAL A 341 4.42 -4.56 -23.29
C VAL A 341 4.97 -3.42 -24.14
N LEU A 342 6.15 -3.57 -24.74
CA LEU A 342 6.69 -2.59 -25.68
C LEU A 342 5.79 -2.44 -26.92
N GLY A 343 5.28 -3.53 -27.48
CA GLY A 343 4.30 -3.49 -28.57
C GLY A 343 3.00 -2.78 -28.19
N LEU A 344 2.50 -2.98 -26.97
CA LEU A 344 1.35 -2.23 -26.45
C LEU A 344 1.65 -0.73 -26.34
N ILE A 345 2.86 -0.36 -25.92
CA ILE A 345 3.28 1.05 -25.88
C ILE A 345 3.30 1.66 -27.28
N GLU A 346 3.82 0.94 -28.29
CA GLU A 346 3.79 1.39 -29.69
C GLU A 346 2.39 1.57 -30.25
N GLU A 347 1.47 0.66 -29.90
CA GLU A 347 0.05 0.82 -30.20
C GLU A 347 -0.48 2.11 -29.58
N GLY A 348 -0.24 2.33 -28.29
CA GLY A 348 -0.65 3.54 -27.58
C GLY A 348 -0.09 4.82 -28.23
N ILE A 349 1.19 4.80 -28.61
CA ILE A 349 1.85 5.91 -29.31
C ILE A 349 1.15 6.20 -30.65
N SER A 350 0.84 5.14 -31.41
CA SER A 350 0.20 5.26 -32.73
C SER A 350 -1.22 5.82 -32.64
N VAL A 351 -1.99 5.40 -31.64
CA VAL A 351 -3.33 5.92 -31.37
C VAL A 351 -3.25 7.37 -30.87
N GLN A 352 -2.36 7.66 -29.93
CA GLN A 352 -2.25 8.98 -29.33
C GLN A 352 -1.81 10.06 -30.33
N LYS A 353 -1.03 9.71 -31.36
CA LYS A 353 -0.67 10.62 -32.48
C LYS A 353 -1.88 11.09 -33.31
N GLN A 354 -2.99 10.35 -33.28
CA GLN A 354 -4.22 10.69 -34.00
C GLN A 354 -5.17 11.56 -33.16
N ILE A 355 -4.92 11.68 -31.85
CA ILE A 355 -5.71 12.48 -30.93
C ILE A 355 -5.07 13.87 -30.85
N PRO A 356 -5.85 14.96 -30.98
CA PRO A 356 -5.32 16.32 -30.84
C PRO A 356 -4.48 16.47 -29.57
N SER A 357 -3.33 17.11 -29.68
CA SER A 357 -2.47 17.38 -28.53
C SER A 357 -3.22 18.25 -27.53
N GLY A 358 -3.32 17.78 -26.30
CA GLY A 358 -3.93 18.50 -25.19
C GLY A 358 -3.29 18.07 -23.88
N PRO A 359 -3.55 18.80 -22.79
CA PRO A 359 -3.16 18.33 -21.47
C PRO A 359 -3.84 16.97 -21.20
N PRO A 360 -3.29 16.15 -20.30
CA PRO A 360 -3.93 14.89 -19.94
C PRO A 360 -5.43 15.07 -19.62
N PRO A 361 -6.32 14.11 -19.97
CA PRO A 361 -7.77 14.29 -19.93
C PRO A 361 -8.37 14.73 -18.59
N TRP A 362 -7.67 14.46 -17.49
CA TRP A 362 -8.04 14.87 -16.14
C TRP A 362 -7.67 16.31 -15.78
N LEU A 363 -6.79 16.96 -16.53
CA LEU A 363 -6.46 18.37 -16.32
C LEU A 363 -7.54 19.30 -16.90
N ALA A 364 -8.36 18.77 -17.82
CA ALA A 364 -9.43 19.50 -18.50
C ALA A 364 -10.78 19.46 -17.73
N ARG A 365 -10.82 18.85 -16.53
CA ARG A 365 -12.02 18.73 -15.69
C ARG A 365 -11.87 19.46 -14.37
#